data_AF-A0A852VHY5-F1
#
_entry.id   AF-A0A852VHY5-F1
#
_cell.length_a   1.000
_cell.length_b   1.000
_cell.length_c   1.000
_cell.angle_alpha   90.00
_cell.angle_beta   90.00
_cell.angle_gamma   90.00
#
_symmetry.space_group_name_H-M   'P 1'
#
loop_
_entity.id
_entity.type
_entity.pdbx_description
1 polymer ?
#
loop_
_entity_poly.entity_id
_entity_poly.type
_entity_poly.pdbx_seq_one_letter_code
_entity_poly.pdbx_strand_id
1 'polypeptide(L)'
;MSSATTGTGTARVKRGMAEMLKGGVIMDVVTPEQAKIAEDAGAVAVMALERVPADIRAQGGVSRMSDPDMIEGIVNTVSIPVMAKARIGHFVEAQVLQSLGVDYVDESEVLTPADYTNHIDKWNFTVPFVCGATNLGEALRRITEGAAMIRSKGEAGTGDVSNATTHMRSIRSEINRIASLPEDELFVAAKELQAPFDLVKEVATHGKLPVVLFTAGGIATPADAAMMMQLGAEGVFVGSGIFKAGNPAERAEAIVKATTFHDDPDTLAKVSRGLGEAMVGITVDEIPQPHRLAERGW
;
A
#
# COMPACT_ATOMS: atom_id res chain seq x y z
N MET A 1 0.94 40.29 -1.74
CA MET A 1 0.09 39.10 -1.92
C MET A 1 0.79 38.21 -2.93
N SER A 2 1.41 37.12 -2.49
CA SER A 2 2.08 36.17 -3.40
C SER A 2 1.00 35.42 -4.17
N SER A 3 1.01 35.49 -5.51
CA SER A 3 0.10 34.70 -6.32
C SER A 3 0.44 33.22 -6.13
N ALA A 4 -0.45 32.46 -5.50
CA ALA A 4 -0.33 31.01 -5.48
C ALA A 4 -0.43 30.50 -6.92
N THR A 5 0.69 30.09 -7.50
CA THR A 5 0.74 29.44 -8.81
C THR A 5 -0.07 28.15 -8.72
N THR A 6 -1.15 28.06 -9.49
CA THR A 6 -1.92 26.82 -9.64
C THR A 6 -1.08 25.82 -10.44
N GLY A 7 -0.38 24.92 -9.74
CA GLY A 7 0.44 23.87 -10.36
C GLY A 7 -0.22 22.49 -10.24
N THR A 8 -0.34 21.77 -11.35
CA THR A 8 -0.70 20.35 -11.38
C THR A 8 0.51 19.48 -11.04
N GLY A 9 0.29 18.27 -10.50
CA GLY A 9 1.38 17.31 -10.24
C GLY A 9 2.40 17.71 -9.17
N THR A 10 2.18 18.80 -8.43
CA THR A 10 3.11 19.24 -7.37
C THR A 10 3.11 18.28 -6.19
N ALA A 11 4.20 18.25 -5.42
CA ALA A 11 4.31 17.43 -4.21
C ALA A 11 3.12 17.62 -3.25
N ARG A 12 2.70 18.88 -3.05
CA ARG A 12 1.55 19.21 -2.19
C ARG A 12 0.25 18.62 -2.72
N VAL A 13 -0.01 18.71 -4.02
CA VAL A 13 -1.22 18.16 -4.65
C VAL A 13 -1.23 16.63 -4.53
N LYS A 14 -0.13 15.98 -4.91
CA LYS A 14 0.03 14.51 -4.83
C LYS A 14 -0.17 13.97 -3.42
N ARG A 15 0.45 14.60 -2.41
CA ARG A 15 0.28 14.23 -1.00
C ARG A 15 -1.14 14.51 -0.50
N GLY A 16 -1.73 15.64 -0.91
CA GLY A 16 -3.09 16.02 -0.54
C GLY A 16 -4.16 15.07 -1.06
N MET A 17 -3.96 14.46 -2.25
CA MET A 17 -4.84 13.40 -2.74
C MET A 17 -4.78 12.16 -1.83
N ALA A 18 -3.60 11.81 -1.30
CA ALA A 18 -3.44 10.60 -0.48
C ALA A 18 -4.12 10.76 0.89
N GLU A 19 -4.14 11.99 1.42
CA GLU A 19 -4.86 12.34 2.65
C GLU A 19 -6.37 12.04 2.54
N MET A 20 -6.97 12.11 1.35
CA MET A 20 -8.40 11.82 1.15
C MET A 20 -8.75 10.34 1.31
N LEU A 21 -7.76 9.45 1.26
CA LEU A 21 -7.96 8.00 1.36
C LEU A 21 -7.96 7.51 2.81
N LYS A 22 -7.56 8.35 3.77
CA LYS A 22 -7.36 7.95 5.17
C LYS A 22 -8.64 7.38 5.81
N GLY A 23 -8.45 6.38 6.67
CA GLY A 23 -9.52 5.63 7.34
C GLY A 23 -10.22 4.62 6.43
N GLY A 24 -9.77 4.47 5.18
CA GLY A 24 -10.39 3.62 4.18
C GLY A 24 -9.68 2.30 3.90
N VAL A 25 -10.33 1.50 3.05
CA VAL A 25 -9.82 0.25 2.50
C VAL A 25 -9.60 0.41 1.01
N ILE A 26 -8.42 0.01 0.52
CA ILE A 26 -8.12 -0.09 -0.91
C ILE A 26 -8.13 -1.57 -1.29
N MET A 27 -8.94 -1.95 -2.28
CA MET A 27 -9.17 -3.36 -2.62
C MET A 27 -8.50 -3.75 -3.93
N ASP A 28 -7.67 -4.82 -3.92
CA ASP A 28 -7.14 -5.39 -5.17
C ASP A 28 -8.28 -6.08 -5.95
N VAL A 29 -8.41 -5.76 -7.24
CA VAL A 29 -9.47 -6.27 -8.13
C VAL A 29 -8.90 -6.72 -9.47
N VAL A 30 -9.44 -7.84 -10.00
CA VAL A 30 -9.03 -8.43 -11.28
C VAL A 30 -10.10 -8.32 -12.38
N THR A 31 -11.32 -7.87 -12.05
CA THR A 31 -12.39 -7.65 -13.05
C THR A 31 -13.23 -6.41 -12.70
N PRO A 32 -13.95 -5.83 -13.68
CA PRO A 32 -14.96 -4.79 -13.44
C PRO A 32 -15.99 -5.16 -12.37
N GLU A 33 -16.45 -6.41 -12.32
CA GLU A 33 -17.43 -6.86 -11.32
C GLU A 33 -16.85 -6.81 -9.90
N GLN A 34 -15.58 -7.20 -9.72
CA GLN A 34 -14.90 -7.07 -8.44
C GLN A 34 -14.72 -5.61 -8.03
N ALA A 35 -14.38 -4.74 -8.99
CA ALA A 35 -14.32 -3.30 -8.75
C ALA A 35 -15.67 -2.76 -8.27
N LYS A 36 -16.77 -3.21 -8.88
CA LYS A 36 -18.11 -2.81 -8.46
C LYS A 36 -18.46 -3.29 -7.05
N ILE A 37 -18.13 -4.55 -6.72
CA ILE A 37 -18.29 -5.09 -5.36
C ILE A 37 -17.51 -4.26 -4.34
N ALA A 38 -16.27 -3.88 -4.66
CA ALA A 38 -15.43 -3.08 -3.78
C ALA A 38 -16.03 -1.67 -3.55
N GLU A 39 -16.49 -1.02 -4.61
CA GLU A 39 -17.17 0.28 -4.52
C GLU A 39 -18.45 0.19 -3.66
N ASP A 40 -19.31 -0.79 -3.94
CA ASP A 40 -20.58 -0.98 -3.22
C ASP A 40 -20.36 -1.32 -1.73
N ALA A 41 -19.24 -1.98 -1.40
CA ALA A 41 -18.83 -2.27 -0.03
C ALA A 41 -18.26 -1.05 0.74
N GLY A 42 -17.96 0.05 0.04
CA GLY A 42 -17.41 1.27 0.62
C GLY A 42 -15.88 1.35 0.60
N ALA A 43 -15.21 0.68 -0.34
CA ALA A 43 -13.78 0.92 -0.59
C ALA A 43 -13.52 2.38 -0.98
N VAL A 44 -12.40 2.95 -0.52
CA VAL A 44 -12.01 4.33 -0.88
C VAL A 44 -11.26 4.41 -2.21
N ALA A 45 -10.75 3.28 -2.69
CA ALA A 45 -10.16 3.11 -4.02
C ALA A 45 -10.06 1.61 -4.35
N VAL A 46 -9.79 1.30 -5.61
CA VAL A 46 -9.46 -0.06 -6.07
C VAL A 46 -8.06 -0.12 -6.65
N MET A 47 -7.42 -1.28 -6.58
CA MET A 47 -6.10 -1.55 -7.15
C MET A 47 -6.23 -2.60 -8.26
N ALA A 48 -6.11 -2.17 -9.51
CA ALA A 48 -6.17 -3.04 -10.67
C ALA A 48 -4.88 -3.85 -10.83
N LEU A 49 -5.04 -5.16 -10.98
CA LEU A 49 -3.96 -6.08 -11.31
C LEU A 49 -4.49 -7.34 -12.02
N GLU A 50 -3.70 -7.96 -12.88
CA GLU A 50 -4.10 -9.14 -13.68
C GLU A 50 -4.41 -10.37 -12.81
N ARG A 51 -3.67 -10.53 -11.71
CA ARG A 51 -3.75 -11.67 -10.79
C ARG A 51 -3.53 -11.20 -9.37
N VAL A 52 -4.40 -11.61 -8.45
CA VAL A 52 -4.19 -11.33 -7.02
C VAL A 52 -2.90 -11.98 -6.51
N PRO A 53 -2.25 -11.46 -5.45
CA PRO A 53 -0.95 -11.95 -5.00
C PRO A 53 -0.88 -13.45 -4.70
N ALA A 54 -1.97 -14.05 -4.17
CA ALA A 54 -2.06 -15.50 -3.96
C ALA A 54 -1.92 -16.30 -5.28
N ASP A 55 -2.52 -15.82 -6.39
CA ASP A 55 -2.40 -16.46 -7.70
C ASP A 55 -1.01 -16.28 -8.30
N ILE A 56 -0.40 -15.10 -8.11
CA ILE A 56 0.98 -14.82 -8.54
C ILE A 56 1.94 -15.85 -7.92
N ARG A 57 1.75 -16.18 -6.63
CA ARG A 57 2.55 -17.23 -5.96
C ARG A 57 2.30 -18.61 -6.53
N ALA A 58 1.03 -18.99 -6.67
CA ALA A 58 0.66 -20.34 -7.11
C ALA A 58 1.12 -20.66 -8.54
N GLN A 59 1.06 -19.67 -9.43
CA GLN A 59 1.39 -19.84 -10.85
C GLN A 59 2.86 -19.57 -11.16
N GLY A 60 3.54 -18.75 -10.34
CA GLY A 60 4.91 -18.32 -10.57
C GLY A 60 5.08 -17.53 -11.87
N GLY A 61 6.30 -17.55 -12.40
CA GLY A 61 6.68 -16.84 -13.62
C GLY A 61 6.89 -15.32 -13.41
N VAL A 62 6.86 -14.58 -14.52
CA VAL A 62 7.04 -13.12 -14.51
C VAL A 62 5.68 -12.45 -14.39
N SER A 63 5.51 -11.62 -13.35
CA SER A 63 4.33 -10.78 -13.15
C SER A 63 4.62 -9.34 -13.56
N ARG A 64 3.72 -8.71 -14.32
CA ARG A 64 3.93 -7.41 -15.00
C ARG A 64 2.76 -6.45 -14.73
N MET A 65 2.83 -5.24 -15.29
CA MET A 65 1.66 -4.37 -15.42
C MET A 65 0.52 -5.10 -16.12
N SER A 66 -0.71 -4.80 -15.71
CA SER A 66 -1.92 -5.40 -16.29
C SER A 66 -2.21 -4.87 -17.68
N ASP A 67 -3.02 -5.62 -18.42
CA ASP A 67 -3.46 -5.21 -19.74
C ASP A 67 -4.17 -3.84 -19.68
N PRO A 68 -3.82 -2.88 -20.55
CA PRO A 68 -4.50 -1.58 -20.62
C PRO A 68 -6.03 -1.67 -20.73
N ASP A 69 -6.56 -2.61 -21.53
CA ASP A 69 -8.01 -2.75 -21.75
C ASP A 69 -8.71 -3.20 -20.45
N MET A 70 -8.04 -4.05 -19.67
CA MET A 70 -8.52 -4.48 -18.36
C MET A 70 -8.59 -3.29 -17.38
N ILE A 71 -7.55 -2.46 -17.36
CA ILE A 71 -7.49 -1.27 -16.49
C ILE A 71 -8.58 -0.28 -16.89
N GLU A 72 -8.73 0.02 -18.19
CA GLU A 72 -9.79 0.89 -18.71
C GLU A 72 -11.18 0.37 -18.35
N GLY A 73 -11.40 -0.95 -18.46
CA GLY A 73 -12.65 -1.58 -18.04
C GLY A 73 -12.99 -1.33 -16.58
N ILE A 74 -12.01 -1.39 -15.68
CA ILE A 74 -12.18 -1.09 -14.25
C ILE A 74 -12.46 0.41 -14.04
N VAL A 75 -11.66 1.29 -14.66
CA VAL A 75 -11.83 2.76 -14.58
C VAL A 75 -13.23 3.18 -15.02
N ASN A 76 -13.74 2.60 -16.10
CA ASN A 76 -15.06 2.94 -16.62
C ASN A 76 -16.24 2.40 -15.77
N THR A 77 -15.96 1.50 -14.82
CA THR A 77 -17.01 0.81 -14.04
C THR A 77 -17.30 1.47 -12.69
N VAL A 78 -16.31 2.13 -12.09
CA VAL A 78 -16.41 2.69 -10.73
C VAL A 78 -16.19 4.20 -10.72
N SER A 79 -16.71 4.86 -9.69
CA SER A 79 -16.54 6.30 -9.45
C SER A 79 -15.49 6.64 -8.40
N ILE A 80 -15.00 5.63 -7.66
CA ILE A 80 -13.89 5.75 -6.73
C ILE A 80 -12.54 5.69 -7.46
N PRO A 81 -11.46 6.27 -6.88
CA PRO A 81 -10.14 6.24 -7.49
C PRO A 81 -9.66 4.84 -7.89
N VAL A 82 -9.01 4.75 -9.05
CA VAL A 82 -8.40 3.51 -9.56
C VAL A 82 -6.89 3.63 -9.52
N MET A 83 -6.27 2.70 -8.81
CA MET A 83 -4.82 2.52 -8.77
C MET A 83 -4.40 1.35 -9.66
N ALA A 84 -3.17 1.33 -10.13
CA ALA A 84 -2.62 0.18 -10.85
C ALA A 84 -1.14 -0.07 -10.51
N LYS A 85 -0.69 -1.32 -10.63
CA LYS A 85 0.68 -1.72 -10.30
C LYS A 85 1.63 -1.61 -11.50
N ALA A 86 2.81 -1.06 -11.25
CA ALA A 86 3.97 -1.12 -12.14
C ALA A 86 5.11 -1.89 -11.46
N ARG A 87 5.96 -2.55 -12.26
CA ARG A 87 7.16 -3.22 -11.73
C ARG A 87 8.15 -2.19 -11.20
N ILE A 88 8.88 -2.56 -10.14
CA ILE A 88 9.99 -1.75 -9.61
C ILE A 88 10.96 -1.39 -10.72
N GLY A 89 11.23 -0.09 -10.88
CA GLY A 89 12.12 0.48 -11.89
C GLY A 89 11.54 0.59 -13.30
N HIS A 90 10.34 0.06 -13.58
CA HIS A 90 9.78 0.04 -14.92
C HIS A 90 9.05 1.35 -15.29
N PHE A 91 9.80 2.43 -15.46
CA PHE A 91 9.23 3.77 -15.72
C PHE A 91 8.30 3.83 -16.94
N VAL A 92 8.50 2.98 -17.97
CA VAL A 92 7.60 2.93 -19.14
C VAL A 92 6.22 2.33 -18.79
N GLU A 93 6.14 1.40 -17.83
CA GLU A 93 4.83 0.89 -17.38
C GLU A 93 4.07 2.01 -16.67
N ALA A 94 4.77 2.75 -15.79
CA ALA A 94 4.17 3.91 -15.13
C ALA A 94 3.75 5.01 -16.12
N GLN A 95 4.47 5.22 -17.22
CA GLN A 95 4.08 6.17 -18.28
C GLN A 95 2.78 5.74 -18.96
N VAL A 96 2.64 4.44 -19.26
CA VAL A 96 1.40 3.88 -19.81
C VAL A 96 0.25 4.06 -18.81
N LEU A 97 0.44 3.68 -17.55
CA LEU A 97 -0.59 3.83 -16.51
C LEU A 97 -1.05 5.29 -16.35
N GLN A 98 -0.11 6.24 -16.31
CA GLN A 98 -0.45 7.67 -16.27
C GLN A 98 -1.25 8.11 -17.50
N SER A 99 -0.92 7.57 -18.69
CA SER A 99 -1.67 7.87 -19.93
C SER A 99 -3.08 7.30 -19.93
N LEU A 100 -3.32 6.19 -19.22
CA LEU A 100 -4.66 5.60 -19.04
C LEU A 100 -5.50 6.37 -18.00
N GLY A 101 -4.90 7.34 -17.31
CA GLY A 101 -5.62 8.18 -16.35
C GLY A 101 -5.87 7.49 -15.00
N VAL A 102 -5.05 6.53 -14.59
CA VAL A 102 -5.11 5.99 -13.23
C VAL A 102 -4.81 7.10 -12.21
N ASP A 103 -5.47 7.05 -11.06
CA ASP A 103 -5.32 8.06 -10.01
C ASP A 103 -4.02 7.90 -9.22
N TYR A 104 -3.50 6.66 -9.12
CA TYR A 104 -2.24 6.31 -8.47
C TYR A 104 -1.52 5.18 -9.20
N VAL A 105 -0.19 5.22 -9.16
CA VAL A 105 0.67 4.10 -9.54
C VAL A 105 1.28 3.46 -8.29
N ASP A 106 1.17 2.15 -8.14
CA ASP A 106 1.87 1.38 -7.12
C ASP A 106 3.12 0.75 -7.71
N GLU A 107 4.29 1.28 -7.36
CA GLU A 107 5.56 0.67 -7.71
C GLU A 107 5.81 -0.53 -6.79
N SER A 108 5.41 -1.71 -7.25
CA SER A 108 5.09 -2.83 -6.36
C SER A 108 6.10 -3.97 -6.42
N GLU A 109 6.55 -4.39 -5.23
CA GLU A 109 7.37 -5.57 -4.97
C GLU A 109 6.67 -6.90 -5.29
N VAL A 110 5.34 -6.88 -5.40
CA VAL A 110 4.53 -8.06 -5.75
C VAL A 110 4.76 -8.47 -7.20
N LEU A 111 5.01 -7.51 -8.08
CA LEU A 111 5.39 -7.77 -9.46
C LEU A 111 6.88 -8.15 -9.55
N THR A 112 7.31 -8.73 -10.67
CA THR A 112 8.72 -9.06 -10.87
C THR A 112 9.51 -7.76 -11.10
N PRO A 113 10.54 -7.42 -10.31
CA PRO A 113 11.31 -6.20 -10.52
C PRO A 113 11.88 -6.12 -11.95
N ALA A 114 11.84 -4.94 -12.56
CA ALA A 114 12.42 -4.68 -13.87
C ALA A 114 13.84 -4.14 -13.77
N ASP A 115 14.12 -3.35 -12.72
CA ASP A 115 15.46 -2.90 -12.35
C ASP A 115 15.77 -3.39 -10.92
N TYR A 116 16.90 -4.08 -10.77
CA TYR A 116 17.37 -4.63 -9.49
C TYR A 116 18.29 -3.68 -8.72
N THR A 117 18.39 -2.42 -9.14
CA THR A 117 19.21 -1.40 -8.51
C THR A 117 18.41 -0.12 -8.25
N ASN A 118 17.62 0.33 -9.21
CA ASN A 118 16.94 1.63 -9.15
C ASN A 118 15.41 1.48 -9.14
N HIS A 119 14.78 2.29 -8.30
CA HIS A 119 13.35 2.58 -8.40
C HIS A 119 13.09 3.67 -9.44
N ILE A 120 11.83 3.83 -9.83
CA ILE A 120 11.37 4.90 -10.72
C ILE A 120 11.66 6.27 -10.05
N ASP A 121 12.17 7.21 -10.84
CA ASP A 121 12.17 8.64 -10.48
C ASP A 121 10.75 9.20 -10.63
N LYS A 122 10.01 9.22 -9.52
CA LYS A 122 8.57 9.53 -9.47
C LYS A 122 8.30 11.03 -9.59
N TRP A 123 9.35 11.87 -9.55
CA TRP A 123 9.24 13.31 -9.77
C TRP A 123 8.94 13.65 -11.23
N ASN A 124 9.29 12.78 -12.18
CA ASN A 124 9.02 12.97 -13.61
C ASN A 124 7.55 12.75 -14.02
N PHE A 125 6.69 12.40 -13.07
CA PHE A 125 5.29 12.06 -13.30
C PHE A 125 4.37 13.10 -12.68
N THR A 126 3.15 13.24 -13.22
CA THR A 126 2.08 14.01 -12.59
C THR A 126 1.22 13.12 -11.69
N VAL A 127 1.04 11.86 -12.05
CA VAL A 127 0.35 10.86 -11.22
C VAL A 127 1.12 10.61 -9.91
N PRO A 128 0.46 10.54 -8.75
CA PRO A 128 1.10 10.16 -7.49
C PRO A 128 1.47 8.67 -7.45
N PHE A 129 2.50 8.36 -6.66
CA PHE A 129 2.97 7.00 -6.45
C PHE A 129 2.77 6.54 -5.02
N VAL A 130 2.39 5.28 -4.86
CA VAL A 130 2.50 4.52 -3.61
C VAL A 130 3.64 3.52 -3.73
N CYS A 131 4.42 3.36 -2.64
CA CYS A 131 5.52 2.39 -2.58
C CYS A 131 5.45 1.57 -1.29
N GLY A 132 5.92 0.32 -1.37
CA GLY A 132 6.11 -0.54 -0.20
C GLY A 132 7.36 -0.18 0.61
N ALA A 133 7.31 -0.35 1.93
CA ALA A 133 8.47 -0.28 2.82
C ALA A 133 8.38 -1.33 3.95
N THR A 134 9.54 -1.79 4.43
CA THR A 134 9.66 -2.70 5.59
C THR A 134 10.13 -1.99 6.87
N ASN A 135 10.80 -0.86 6.72
CA ASN A 135 11.40 -0.04 7.78
C ASN A 135 11.39 1.45 7.40
N LEU A 136 11.77 2.33 8.34
CA LEU A 136 11.77 3.77 8.13
C LEU A 136 12.77 4.20 7.06
N GLY A 137 13.99 3.64 7.05
CA GLY A 137 15.02 4.02 6.08
C GLY A 137 14.55 3.81 4.64
N GLU A 138 13.92 2.66 4.39
CA GLU A 138 13.31 2.33 3.11
C GLU A 138 12.16 3.28 2.75
N ALA A 139 11.24 3.56 3.68
CA ALA A 139 10.16 4.51 3.48
C ALA A 139 10.70 5.91 3.08
N LEU A 140 11.75 6.37 3.76
CA LEU A 140 12.37 7.66 3.49
C LEU A 140 13.06 7.70 2.11
N ARG A 141 13.70 6.60 1.66
CA ARG A 141 14.24 6.50 0.29
C ARG A 141 13.14 6.60 -0.75
N ARG A 142 12.02 5.88 -0.57
CA ARG A 142 10.88 5.95 -1.50
C ARG A 142 10.26 7.36 -1.58
N ILE A 143 10.14 8.04 -0.44
CA ILE A 143 9.69 9.44 -0.39
C ILE A 143 10.67 10.37 -1.11
N THR A 144 11.98 10.15 -0.94
CA THR A 144 13.04 10.91 -1.62
C THR A 144 12.94 10.78 -3.14
N GLU A 145 12.62 9.58 -3.63
CA GLU A 145 12.38 9.30 -5.04
C GLU A 145 11.03 9.83 -5.57
N GLY A 146 10.18 10.41 -4.70
CA GLY A 146 8.93 11.07 -5.07
C GLY A 146 7.65 10.30 -4.75
N ALA A 147 7.70 9.26 -3.90
CA ALA A 147 6.48 8.61 -3.41
C ALA A 147 5.61 9.59 -2.61
N ALA A 148 4.31 9.59 -2.92
CA ALA A 148 3.31 10.44 -2.26
C ALA A 148 2.55 9.70 -1.16
N MET A 149 2.75 8.39 -1.06
CA MET A 149 2.13 7.48 -0.10
C MET A 149 3.06 6.30 0.15
N ILE A 150 3.10 5.79 1.37
CA ILE A 150 3.82 4.57 1.74
C ILE A 150 2.83 3.52 2.23
N ARG A 151 3.09 2.26 1.94
CA ARG A 151 2.42 1.12 2.57
C ARG A 151 3.46 0.16 3.14
N SER A 152 3.12 -0.61 4.17
CA SER A 152 3.95 -1.79 4.49
C SER A 152 3.98 -2.74 3.29
N LYS A 153 5.06 -3.50 3.11
CA LYS A 153 5.06 -4.61 2.14
C LYS A 153 4.20 -5.77 2.62
N GLY A 154 4.40 -6.14 3.89
CA GLY A 154 3.90 -7.40 4.45
C GLY A 154 4.38 -8.58 3.61
N GLU A 155 3.74 -9.73 3.72
CA GLU A 155 4.00 -10.84 2.80
C GLU A 155 2.74 -11.07 1.96
N ALA A 156 2.66 -10.42 0.79
CA ALA A 156 1.42 -10.38 0.00
C ALA A 156 0.98 -11.79 -0.42
N GLY A 157 -0.31 -12.09 -0.32
CA GLY A 157 -0.90 -13.37 -0.77
C GLY A 157 -0.80 -14.54 0.21
N THR A 158 -0.23 -14.35 1.41
CA THR A 158 -0.12 -15.43 2.43
C THR A 158 -1.32 -15.53 3.35
N GLY A 159 -2.14 -14.48 3.47
CA GLY A 159 -3.18 -14.41 4.51
C GLY A 159 -2.61 -14.35 5.95
N ASP A 160 -1.32 -14.08 6.11
CA ASP A 160 -0.65 -13.93 7.40
C ASP A 160 -0.19 -12.48 7.62
N VAL A 161 -0.82 -11.80 8.59
CA VAL A 161 -0.58 -10.39 8.95
C VAL A 161 0.71 -10.17 9.76
N SER A 162 1.44 -11.23 10.11
CA SER A 162 2.66 -11.15 10.94
C SER A 162 3.73 -10.21 10.35
N ASN A 163 4.03 -10.30 9.06
CA ASN A 163 5.01 -9.43 8.41
C ASN A 163 4.55 -7.98 8.35
N ALA A 164 3.27 -7.74 8.04
CA ALA A 164 2.71 -6.40 8.09
C ALA A 164 2.83 -5.79 9.50
N THR A 165 2.55 -6.59 10.53
CA THR A 165 2.74 -6.21 11.95
C THR A 165 4.19 -5.84 12.24
N THR A 166 5.15 -6.67 11.79
CA THR A 166 6.59 -6.42 11.97
C THR A 166 7.02 -5.11 11.31
N HIS A 167 6.62 -4.87 10.07
CA HIS A 167 6.97 -3.64 9.34
C HIS A 167 6.37 -2.39 10.00
N MET A 168 5.08 -2.44 10.38
CA MET A 168 4.43 -1.31 11.07
C MET A 168 5.10 -0.99 12.40
N ARG A 169 5.49 -2.01 13.17
CA ARG A 169 6.24 -1.82 14.41
C ARG A 169 7.64 -1.28 14.17
N SER A 170 8.36 -1.79 13.16
CA SER A 170 9.70 -1.32 12.79
C SER A 170 9.68 0.17 12.43
N ILE A 171 8.83 0.56 11.47
CA ILE A 171 8.68 1.96 11.03
C ILE A 171 8.38 2.88 12.23
N ARG A 172 7.40 2.52 13.07
CA ARG A 172 6.99 3.35 14.22
C ARG A 172 8.06 3.41 15.31
N SER A 173 8.72 2.28 15.60
CA SER A 173 9.80 2.23 16.58
C SER A 173 10.96 3.15 16.16
N GLU A 174 11.32 3.13 14.87
CA GLU A 174 12.38 3.97 14.33
C GLU A 174 11.99 5.45 14.30
N ILE A 175 10.73 5.79 13.98
CA ILE A 175 10.20 7.16 14.10
C ILE A 175 10.31 7.65 15.55
N ASN A 176 9.85 6.86 16.51
CA ASN A 176 9.92 7.20 17.93
C ASN A 176 11.37 7.35 18.41
N ARG A 177 12.27 6.49 17.94
CA ARG A 177 13.71 6.59 18.23
C ARG A 177 14.25 7.93 17.76
N ILE A 178 14.13 8.26 16.47
CA ILE A 178 14.72 9.50 15.94
C ILE A 178 14.05 10.76 16.49
N ALA A 179 12.77 10.71 16.83
CA ALA A 179 12.06 11.81 17.48
C ALA A 179 12.57 12.11 18.90
N SER A 180 13.23 11.15 19.55
CA SER A 180 13.82 11.31 20.88
C SER A 180 15.28 11.76 20.88
N LEU A 181 15.95 11.73 19.71
CA LEU A 181 17.36 12.09 19.59
C LEU A 181 17.54 13.62 19.59
N PRO A 182 18.63 14.15 20.17
CA PRO A 182 19.03 15.52 19.95
C PRO A 182 19.46 15.72 18.48
N GLU A 183 19.39 16.97 18.00
CA GLU A 183 19.56 17.27 16.57
C GLU A 183 20.95 16.86 16.02
N ASP A 184 22.00 16.92 16.83
CA ASP A 184 23.36 16.51 16.46
C ASP A 184 23.52 14.99 16.28
N GLU A 185 22.70 14.18 16.95
CA GLU A 185 22.68 12.72 16.75
C GLU A 185 21.94 12.31 15.47
N LEU A 186 21.10 13.19 14.90
CA LEU A 186 20.34 12.90 13.67
C LEU A 186 21.22 12.70 12.44
N PHE A 187 22.44 13.27 12.41
CA PHE A 187 23.39 13.04 11.31
C PHE A 187 23.82 11.56 11.23
N VAL A 188 24.07 10.93 12.38
CA VAL A 188 24.41 9.50 12.45
C VAL A 188 23.18 8.67 12.13
N ALA A 189 22.01 9.02 12.68
CA ALA A 189 20.76 8.32 12.38
C ALA A 189 20.44 8.34 10.87
N ALA A 190 20.63 9.47 10.19
CA ALA A 190 20.42 9.58 8.74
C ALA A 190 21.36 8.69 7.93
N LYS A 191 22.63 8.58 8.35
CA LYS A 191 23.61 7.67 7.74
C LYS A 191 23.19 6.20 7.92
N GLU A 192 22.77 5.81 9.12
CA GLU A 192 22.32 4.43 9.41
C GLU A 192 21.04 4.05 8.66
N LEU A 193 20.08 4.98 8.60
CA LEU A 193 18.83 4.81 7.85
C LEU A 193 19.05 4.84 6.33
N GLN A 194 20.23 5.29 5.88
CA GLN A 194 20.55 5.53 4.47
C GLN A 194 19.49 6.42 3.80
N ALA A 195 19.16 7.53 4.48
CA ALA A 195 18.11 8.46 4.08
C ALA A 195 18.60 9.92 4.15
N PRO A 196 18.03 10.85 3.36
CA PRO A 196 18.45 12.25 3.39
C PRO A 196 18.24 12.89 4.76
N PHE A 197 19.25 13.61 5.25
CA PHE A 197 19.23 14.24 6.57
C PHE A 197 18.01 15.14 6.78
N ASP A 198 17.68 16.00 5.81
CA ASP A 198 16.55 16.94 5.94
C ASP A 198 15.23 16.21 6.15
N LEU A 199 15.04 15.06 5.49
CA LEU A 199 13.85 14.25 5.62
C LEU A 199 13.81 13.50 6.96
N VAL A 200 14.95 13.00 7.43
CA VAL A 200 15.09 12.40 8.76
C VAL A 200 14.77 13.44 9.84
N LYS A 201 15.29 14.66 9.70
CA LYS A 201 15.02 15.78 10.61
C LYS A 201 13.54 16.19 10.57
N GLU A 202 12.91 16.24 9.40
CA GLU A 202 11.48 16.49 9.26
C GLU A 202 10.66 15.46 10.05
N VAL A 203 10.97 14.16 9.90
CA VAL A 203 10.27 13.09 10.63
C VAL A 203 10.54 13.14 12.12
N ALA A 204 11.78 13.36 12.55
CA ALA A 204 12.13 13.50 13.96
C ALA A 204 11.36 14.67 14.62
N THR A 205 11.23 15.79 13.91
CA THR A 205 10.52 16.99 14.41
C THR A 205 9.01 16.76 14.53
N HIS A 206 8.40 16.09 13.55
CA HIS A 206 6.93 15.92 13.51
C HIS A 206 6.43 14.62 14.15
N GLY A 207 7.31 13.66 14.43
CA GLY A 207 6.95 12.36 14.99
C GLY A 207 6.12 11.47 14.05
N LYS A 208 6.14 11.73 12.73
CA LYS A 208 5.41 10.97 11.71
C LYS A 208 6.03 11.15 10.32
N LEU A 209 5.68 10.26 9.39
CA LEU A 209 6.03 10.40 7.98
C LEU A 209 5.34 11.65 7.37
N PRO A 210 5.98 12.32 6.39
CA PRO A 210 5.40 13.47 5.69
C PRO A 210 4.42 13.07 4.57
N VAL A 211 4.06 11.79 4.50
CA VAL A 211 3.11 11.18 3.57
C VAL A 211 2.27 10.14 4.32
N VAL A 212 1.15 9.75 3.73
CA VAL A 212 0.23 8.76 4.32
C VAL A 212 0.88 7.37 4.43
N LEU A 213 0.67 6.70 5.55
CA LEU A 213 1.15 5.33 5.83
C LEU A 213 -0.02 4.34 5.91
N PHE A 214 -0.16 3.49 4.91
CA PHE A 214 -1.10 2.37 4.94
C PHE A 214 -0.42 1.06 5.35
N THR A 215 -1.23 0.05 5.64
CA THR A 215 -0.74 -1.32 5.81
C THR A 215 -1.23 -2.22 4.67
N ALA A 216 -0.33 -3.04 4.14
CA ALA A 216 -0.63 -4.05 3.14
C ALA A 216 0.07 -5.38 3.48
N GLY A 217 -0.47 -6.46 2.92
CA GLY A 217 0.06 -7.82 3.00
C GLY A 217 -0.52 -8.62 4.18
N GLY A 218 -1.18 -9.73 3.87
CA GLY A 218 -1.62 -10.71 4.88
C GLY A 218 -2.94 -10.41 5.59
N ILE A 219 -3.58 -9.27 5.35
CA ILE A 219 -4.92 -8.98 5.92
C ILE A 219 -5.96 -9.92 5.30
N ALA A 220 -6.57 -10.77 6.13
CA ALA A 220 -7.55 -11.77 5.69
C ALA A 220 -8.91 -11.66 6.41
N THR A 221 -8.95 -10.95 7.55
CA THR A 221 -10.13 -10.83 8.41
C THR A 221 -10.40 -9.39 8.84
N PRO A 222 -11.63 -9.07 9.29
CA PRO A 222 -11.93 -7.78 9.90
C PRO A 222 -11.04 -7.46 11.12
N ALA A 223 -10.68 -8.47 11.91
CA ALA A 223 -9.80 -8.31 13.07
C ALA A 223 -8.37 -7.89 12.66
N ASP A 224 -7.84 -8.45 11.57
CA ASP A 224 -6.53 -8.04 11.05
C ASP A 224 -6.55 -6.57 10.63
N ALA A 225 -7.58 -6.16 9.89
CA ALA A 225 -7.73 -4.77 9.45
C ALA A 225 -7.80 -3.80 10.64
N ALA A 226 -8.62 -4.12 11.65
CA ALA A 226 -8.74 -3.32 12.86
C ALA A 226 -7.42 -3.26 13.65
N MET A 227 -6.72 -4.39 13.77
CA MET A 227 -5.41 -4.44 14.43
C MET A 227 -4.40 -3.52 13.73
N MET A 228 -4.37 -3.50 12.39
CA MET A 228 -3.44 -2.63 11.65
C MET A 228 -3.75 -1.14 11.87
N MET A 229 -5.03 -0.78 11.91
CA MET A 229 -5.46 0.59 12.27
C MET A 229 -5.03 0.95 13.70
N GLN A 230 -5.22 0.06 14.68
CA GLN A 230 -4.76 0.27 16.05
C GLN A 230 -3.23 0.33 16.19
N LEU A 231 -2.48 -0.31 15.28
CA LEU A 231 -1.03 -0.15 15.17
C LEU A 231 -0.63 1.17 14.50
N GLY A 232 -1.58 2.04 14.18
CA GLY A 232 -1.36 3.37 13.64
C GLY A 232 -1.16 3.41 12.13
N ALA A 233 -1.73 2.44 11.41
CA ALA A 233 -1.99 2.60 9.99
C ALA A 233 -3.05 3.69 9.77
N GLU A 234 -2.93 4.43 8.68
CA GLU A 234 -3.91 5.44 8.26
C GLU A 234 -4.93 4.87 7.27
N GLY A 235 -4.85 3.57 6.98
CA GLY A 235 -5.75 2.80 6.12
C GLY A 235 -5.12 1.46 5.75
N VAL A 236 -5.86 0.61 5.04
CA VAL A 236 -5.41 -0.75 4.72
C VAL A 236 -5.61 -1.11 3.23
N PHE A 237 -4.69 -1.91 2.69
CA PHE A 237 -4.83 -2.59 1.40
C PHE A 237 -5.21 -4.04 1.62
N VAL A 238 -6.25 -4.51 0.93
CA VAL A 238 -6.70 -5.90 1.01
C VAL A 238 -6.97 -6.45 -0.38
N GLY A 239 -6.32 -7.56 -0.73
CA GLY A 239 -6.55 -8.23 -2.00
C GLY A 239 -7.06 -9.65 -1.83
N SER A 240 -6.13 -10.60 -1.70
CA SER A 240 -6.46 -12.03 -1.58
C SER A 240 -7.40 -12.32 -0.41
N GLY A 241 -7.36 -11.55 0.68
CA GLY A 241 -8.25 -11.71 1.83
C GLY A 241 -9.74 -11.58 1.52
N ILE A 242 -10.12 -10.88 0.43
CA ILE A 242 -11.52 -10.69 0.01
C ILE A 242 -11.88 -11.70 -1.10
N PHE A 243 -11.20 -11.64 -2.24
CA PHE A 243 -11.62 -12.36 -3.45
C PHE A 243 -11.10 -13.81 -3.55
N LYS A 244 -10.32 -14.28 -2.55
CA LYS A 244 -9.96 -15.71 -2.40
C LYS A 244 -10.61 -16.35 -1.17
N ALA A 245 -11.59 -15.68 -0.58
CA ALA A 245 -12.37 -16.16 0.55
C ALA A 245 -13.84 -16.40 0.14
N GLY A 246 -14.61 -17.03 1.03
CA GLY A 246 -16.06 -17.09 0.90
C GLY A 246 -16.71 -15.70 1.06
N ASN A 247 -17.86 -15.52 0.41
CA ASN A 247 -18.71 -14.33 0.47
C ASN A 247 -17.95 -13.00 0.30
N PRO A 248 -17.31 -12.75 -0.87
CA PRO A 248 -16.44 -11.58 -1.07
C PRO A 248 -17.14 -10.24 -0.80
N ALA A 249 -18.43 -10.09 -1.16
CA ALA A 249 -19.18 -8.86 -0.92
C ALA A 249 -19.40 -8.58 0.58
N GLU A 250 -19.89 -9.58 1.34
CA GLU A 250 -20.09 -9.45 2.80
C GLU A 250 -18.76 -9.23 3.52
N ARG A 251 -17.69 -9.91 3.07
CA ARG A 251 -16.35 -9.76 3.63
C ARG A 251 -15.76 -8.39 3.36
N ALA A 252 -15.91 -7.87 2.15
CA ALA A 252 -15.48 -6.52 1.79
C ALA A 252 -16.16 -5.48 2.69
N GLU A 253 -17.48 -5.56 2.87
CA GLU A 253 -18.25 -4.67 3.75
C GLU A 253 -17.80 -4.80 5.22
N ALA A 254 -17.55 -6.02 5.69
CA ALA A 254 -17.08 -6.27 7.04
C ALA A 254 -15.69 -5.68 7.30
N ILE A 255 -14.77 -5.79 6.35
CA ILE A 255 -13.43 -5.20 6.44
C ILE A 255 -13.51 -3.67 6.44
N VAL A 256 -14.32 -3.07 5.55
CA VAL A 256 -14.54 -1.61 5.53
C VAL A 256 -15.05 -1.12 6.88
N LYS A 257 -16.10 -1.75 7.42
CA LYS A 257 -16.64 -1.40 8.75
C LYS A 257 -15.60 -1.59 9.86
N ALA A 258 -14.82 -2.66 9.82
CA ALA A 258 -13.79 -2.88 10.83
C ALA A 258 -12.63 -1.88 10.76
N THR A 259 -12.28 -1.39 9.57
CA THR A 259 -11.30 -0.31 9.42
C THR A 259 -11.84 1.00 10.01
N THR A 260 -13.11 1.33 9.75
CA THR A 260 -13.75 2.54 10.30
C THR A 260 -13.94 2.47 11.83
N PHE A 261 -14.49 1.37 12.34
CA PHE A 261 -14.82 1.17 13.76
C PHE A 261 -13.77 0.27 14.46
N HIS A 262 -12.49 0.49 14.13
CA HIS A 262 -11.39 -0.38 14.56
C HIS A 262 -11.18 -0.41 16.07
N ASP A 263 -11.70 0.55 16.81
CA ASP A 263 -11.60 0.69 18.27
C ASP A 263 -12.88 0.28 19.02
N ASP A 264 -13.89 -0.26 18.32
CA ASP A 264 -15.14 -0.77 18.89
C ASP A 264 -15.20 -2.32 18.80
N PRO A 265 -14.78 -3.05 19.86
CA PRO A 265 -14.79 -4.50 19.88
C PRO A 265 -16.17 -5.15 19.63
N ASP A 266 -17.26 -4.49 20.03
CA ASP A 266 -18.62 -5.01 19.84
C ASP A 266 -19.01 -4.96 18.35
N THR A 267 -18.68 -3.85 17.68
CA THR A 267 -18.85 -3.73 16.22
C THR A 267 -17.95 -4.74 15.49
N LEU A 268 -16.68 -4.88 15.88
CA LEU A 268 -15.77 -5.86 15.30
C LEU A 268 -16.30 -7.29 15.42
N ALA A 269 -16.80 -7.67 16.61
CA ALA A 269 -17.41 -8.97 16.83
C ALA A 269 -18.69 -9.16 15.99
N LYS A 270 -19.47 -8.10 15.79
CA LYS A 270 -20.68 -8.13 14.96
C LYS A 270 -20.38 -8.36 13.49
N VAL A 271 -19.45 -7.59 12.91
CA VAL A 271 -19.13 -7.67 11.47
C VAL A 271 -18.33 -8.92 11.11
N SER A 272 -17.68 -9.56 12.08
CA SER A 272 -16.91 -10.80 11.85
C SER A 272 -17.76 -12.07 11.78
N ARG A 273 -19.08 -12.00 12.07
CA ARG A 273 -19.96 -13.17 12.08
C ARG A 273 -20.43 -13.54 10.67
N GLY A 274 -20.42 -14.83 10.36
CA GLY A 274 -21.08 -15.38 9.18
C GLY A 274 -20.37 -15.17 7.84
N LEU A 275 -19.11 -14.71 7.83
CA LEU A 275 -18.37 -14.36 6.60
C LEU A 275 -17.89 -15.56 5.76
N GLY A 276 -18.25 -16.79 6.14
CA GLY A 276 -17.74 -18.01 5.51
C GLY A 276 -16.24 -18.25 5.75
N GLU A 277 -15.67 -19.19 5.00
CA GLU A 277 -14.26 -19.56 5.10
C GLU A 277 -13.36 -18.39 4.68
N ALA A 278 -12.35 -18.08 5.50
CA ALA A 278 -11.29 -17.17 5.13
C ALA A 278 -10.41 -17.79 4.03
N MET A 279 -9.61 -16.96 3.36
CA MET A 279 -8.60 -17.48 2.43
C MET A 279 -7.69 -18.50 3.14
N VAL A 280 -7.34 -19.59 2.46
CA VAL A 280 -6.36 -20.54 2.98
C VAL A 280 -5.00 -19.86 2.97
N GLY A 281 -4.43 -19.69 4.16
CA GLY A 281 -3.14 -19.03 4.32
C GLY A 281 -1.93 -19.94 4.03
N ILE A 282 -0.76 -19.34 3.87
CA ILE A 282 0.53 -20.02 3.75
C ILE A 282 1.44 -19.48 4.84
N THR A 283 2.05 -20.35 5.63
CA THR A 283 3.02 -19.95 6.65
C THR A 283 4.25 -19.33 5.98
N VAL A 284 4.64 -18.12 6.37
CA VAL A 284 5.73 -17.38 5.71
C VAL A 284 7.07 -18.11 5.82
N ASP A 285 7.31 -18.80 6.94
CA ASP A 285 8.54 -19.57 7.16
C ASP A 285 8.69 -20.74 6.20
N GLU A 286 7.60 -21.23 5.61
CA GLU A 286 7.61 -22.30 4.60
C GLU A 286 7.90 -21.76 3.19
N ILE A 287 7.88 -20.43 2.99
CA ILE A 287 8.21 -19.79 1.72
C ILE A 287 9.73 -19.62 1.65
N PRO A 288 10.42 -20.25 0.67
CA PRO A 288 11.85 -20.08 0.52
C PRO A 288 12.19 -18.61 0.29
N GLN A 289 13.27 -18.14 0.91
CA GLN A 289 13.67 -16.73 0.90
C GLN A 289 13.61 -16.05 -0.48
N PRO A 290 14.07 -16.66 -1.60
CA PRO A 290 13.99 -16.05 -2.93
C PRO A 290 12.56 -15.76 -3.43
N HIS A 291 11.55 -16.40 -2.83
CA HIS A 291 10.14 -16.24 -3.15
C HIS A 291 9.40 -15.31 -2.18
N ARG A 292 10.11 -14.74 -1.19
CA ARG A 292 9.55 -13.74 -0.30
C ARG A 292 9.45 -12.40 -1.03
N LEU A 293 8.23 -11.88 -1.13
CA LEU A 293 7.96 -10.65 -1.87
C LEU A 293 8.41 -9.43 -1.07
N ALA A 294 8.34 -9.48 0.27
CA ALA A 294 8.77 -8.39 1.14
C ALA A 294 10.25 -7.99 0.97
N GLU A 295 11.10 -8.94 0.56
CA GLU A 295 12.55 -8.75 0.45
C GLU A 295 12.98 -8.06 -0.86
N ARG A 296 12.06 -7.80 -1.79
CA ARG A 296 12.34 -7.10 -3.06
C ARG A 296 12.16 -5.60 -2.91
N GLY A 297 12.95 -4.76 -3.61
CA GLY A 297 12.77 -3.30 -3.63
C GLY A 297 13.38 -2.56 -2.44
N TRP A 298 14.68 -2.77 -2.22
CA TRP A 298 15.53 -2.35 -1.10
C TRP A 298 15.60 -0.83 -0.84
#